data_AF-A0A6B3ETC4-F1
#
_entry.id   AF-A0A6B3ETC4-F1
#
_cell.length_a   1.000
_cell.length_b   1.000
_cell.length_c   1.000
_cell.angle_alpha   90.00
_cell.angle_beta   90.00
_cell.angle_gamma   90.00
#
_symmetry.space_group_name_H-M   'P 1'
#
loop_
_entity.id
_entity.type
_entity.pdbx_description
1 polymer ?
#
loop_
_entity_poly.entity_id
_entity_poly.type
_entity_poly.pdbx_seq_one_letter_code
_entity_poly.pdbx_strand_id
1 'polypeptide(L)'
;TLARRLAGEPASERPGLLVLLGDQVYADEVSPATREWMGRRRDLDRPPGAQVADYAEYTRLYAESWGDPEIRWLLSTVPSVMIFDDHDVIDDWNTSDTWLAEMRAT
;
A
#
# COMPACT_ATOMS: atom_id res chain seq x y z
N THR A 1 -8.14 -13.81 7.16
CA THR A 1 -7.06 -13.43 6.24
C THR A 1 -6.17 -14.63 5.96
N LEU A 2 -5.38 -14.57 4.88
CA LEU A 2 -4.36 -15.60 4.58
C LEU A 2 -3.39 -15.79 5.76
N ALA A 3 -2.93 -14.69 6.36
CA ALA A 3 -2.03 -14.69 7.50
C ALA A 3 -2.56 -15.53 8.69
N ARG A 4 -3.82 -15.30 9.13
CA ARG A 4 -4.42 -16.10 10.22
C ARG A 4 -4.48 -17.58 9.92
N ARG A 5 -4.77 -17.96 8.68
CA ARG A 5 -4.83 -19.38 8.28
C ARG A 5 -3.45 -20.01 8.42
N LEU A 6 -2.43 -19.40 7.80
CA LEU A 6 -1.06 -19.89 7.84
C LEU A 6 -0.45 -19.89 9.25
N ALA A 7 -0.92 -18.99 10.13
CA ALA A 7 -0.49 -18.94 11.53
C ALA A 7 -1.06 -20.09 12.37
N GLY A 8 -2.23 -20.61 12.01
CA GLY A 8 -2.86 -21.76 12.67
C GLY A 8 -2.43 -23.12 12.12
N GLU A 9 -1.79 -23.15 10.95
CA GLU A 9 -1.33 -24.37 10.29
C GLU A 9 0.13 -24.73 10.65
N PRO A 10 0.53 -26.01 10.57
CA PRO A 10 1.92 -26.41 10.70
C PRO A 10 2.83 -25.65 9.73
N ALA A 11 4.09 -25.42 10.11
CA ALA A 11 5.04 -24.69 9.27
C ALA A 11 5.26 -25.34 7.89
N SER A 12 5.06 -26.64 7.76
CA SER A 12 5.13 -27.39 6.48
C SER A 12 4.07 -26.98 5.46
N GLU A 13 2.94 -26.41 5.91
CA GLU A 13 1.84 -25.97 5.03
C GLU A 13 2.03 -24.53 4.52
N ARG A 14 3.06 -23.83 5.00
CA ARG A 14 3.34 -22.46 4.57
C ARG A 14 3.91 -22.45 3.15
N PRO A 15 3.56 -21.46 2.32
CA PRO A 15 4.18 -21.30 1.02
C PRO A 15 5.68 -21.01 1.17
N GLY A 16 6.49 -21.51 0.24
CA GLY A 16 7.93 -21.23 0.23
C GLY A 16 8.28 -19.79 -0.17
N LEU A 17 7.37 -19.09 -0.84
CA LEU A 17 7.53 -17.72 -1.29
C LEU A 17 6.17 -17.01 -1.37
N LEU A 18 6.09 -15.78 -0.90
CA LEU A 18 5.01 -14.84 -1.16
C LEU A 18 5.44 -13.88 -2.29
N VAL A 19 4.63 -13.77 -3.35
CA VAL A 19 4.85 -12.83 -4.44
C VAL A 19 3.78 -11.75 -4.34
N LEU A 20 4.20 -10.50 -4.11
CA LEU A 20 3.31 -9.33 -4.08
C LEU A 20 3.56 -8.51 -5.35
N LEU A 21 2.49 -8.18 -6.06
CA LEU A 21 2.53 -7.67 -7.43
C LEU A 21 2.07 -6.22 -7.58
N GLY A 22 1.83 -5.52 -6.47
CA GLY A 22 1.23 -4.19 -6.50
C GLY A 22 0.42 -3.88 -5.25
N ASP A 23 0.12 -2.60 -5.06
CA ASP A 23 -0.81 -2.08 -4.06
C ASP A 23 -0.51 -2.53 -2.63
N GLN A 24 0.77 -2.47 -2.22
CA GLN A 24 1.11 -2.82 -0.85
C GLN A 24 0.65 -1.73 0.13
N VAL A 25 0.54 -0.51 -0.37
CA VAL A 25 -0.10 0.63 0.28
C VAL A 25 -0.91 1.43 -0.74
N TYR A 26 -1.86 2.22 -0.26
CA TYR A 26 -2.63 3.17 -1.07
C TYR A 26 -2.25 4.58 -0.65
N ALA A 27 -1.43 5.23 -1.47
CA ALA A 27 -0.93 6.59 -1.21
C ALA A 27 -1.98 7.66 -1.50
N ASP A 28 -3.00 7.34 -2.29
CA ASP A 28 -4.13 8.19 -2.63
C ASP A 28 -5.36 7.98 -1.71
N GLU A 29 -5.47 6.81 -1.06
CA GLU A 29 -6.55 6.48 -0.11
C GLU A 29 -6.01 6.05 1.26
N VAL A 30 -5.66 7.04 2.08
CA VAL A 30 -5.11 6.80 3.43
C VAL A 30 -6.18 6.53 4.49
N SER A 31 -5.79 5.82 5.55
CA SER A 31 -6.65 5.62 6.72
C SER A 31 -7.01 6.95 7.42
N PRO A 32 -8.10 7.02 8.19
CA PRO A 32 -8.44 8.20 8.99
C PRO A 32 -7.32 8.62 9.96
N ALA A 33 -6.60 7.65 10.53
CA ALA A 33 -5.50 7.91 11.47
C ALA A 33 -4.28 8.53 10.77
N THR A 34 -3.92 8.03 9.59
CA THR A 34 -2.85 8.61 8.78
C THR A 34 -3.26 9.97 8.23
N ARG A 35 -4.50 10.14 7.79
CA ARG A 35 -5.06 11.44 7.36
C ARG A 35 -5.01 12.48 8.47
N GLU A 36 -5.45 12.13 9.69
CA GLU A 36 -5.40 13.03 10.83
C GLU A 36 -3.96 13.42 11.17
N TRP A 37 -3.03 12.46 11.13
CA TRP A 37 -1.61 12.72 11.37
C TRP A 37 -1.00 13.66 10.32
N MET A 38 -1.32 13.49 9.03
CA MET A 38 -0.90 14.40 7.95
C MET A 38 -1.51 15.79 8.12
N GLY A 39 -2.79 15.89 8.52
CA GLY A 39 -3.46 17.17 8.76
C GLY A 39 -2.88 17.99 9.91
N ARG A 40 -2.09 17.37 10.80
CA ARG A 40 -1.31 18.08 11.82
C ARG A 40 0.02 18.63 11.28
N ARG A 41 0.46 18.19 10.09
CA ARG A 41 1.75 18.56 9.47
C ARG A 41 1.59 19.56 8.33
N ARG A 42 0.50 19.48 7.55
CA ARG A 42 0.22 20.35 6.41
C ARG A 42 -1.28 20.52 6.19
N ASP A 43 -1.63 21.58 5.45
CA ASP A 43 -3.00 21.85 5.01
C ASP A 43 -3.41 20.84 3.92
N LEU A 44 -4.41 20.00 4.22
CA LEU A 44 -4.93 18.98 3.30
C LEU A 44 -5.98 19.52 2.33
N ASP A 45 -6.37 20.79 2.43
CA ASP A 45 -7.24 21.43 1.42
C ASP A 45 -6.41 21.98 0.24
N ARG A 46 -5.07 21.96 0.35
CA ARG A 46 -4.14 22.30 -0.73
C ARG A 46 -3.67 21.03 -1.44
N PRO A 47 -3.42 21.08 -2.77
CA PRO A 47 -2.80 19.97 -3.49
C PRO A 47 -1.51 19.48 -2.79
N PRO A 48 -1.28 18.15 -2.72
CA PRO A 48 -2.05 17.07 -3.35
C PRO A 48 -3.26 16.56 -2.52
N GLY A 49 -3.73 17.33 -1.54
CA GLY A 49 -4.90 16.96 -0.75
C GLY A 49 -4.55 15.93 0.32
N ALA A 50 -5.39 14.91 0.49
CA ALA A 50 -5.14 13.82 1.45
C ALA A 50 -4.20 12.72 0.91
N GLN A 51 -3.64 12.88 -0.30
CA GLN A 51 -2.64 11.96 -0.84
C GLN A 51 -1.30 12.14 -0.13
N VAL A 52 -0.54 11.06 0.03
CA VAL A 52 0.81 11.06 0.60
C VAL A 52 1.76 11.87 -0.29
N ALA A 53 2.51 12.81 0.29
CA ALA A 53 3.23 13.82 -0.45
C ALA A 53 4.76 13.83 -0.23
N ASP A 54 5.24 13.26 0.88
CA ASP A 54 6.65 13.31 1.24
C ASP A 54 7.14 11.99 1.86
N TYR A 55 8.46 11.90 2.05
CA TYR A 55 9.10 10.72 2.63
C TYR A 55 8.54 10.34 4.00
N ALA A 56 8.29 11.31 4.88
CA ALA A 56 7.79 11.02 6.22
C ALA A 56 6.36 10.47 6.17
N GLU A 57 5.52 10.98 5.26
CA GLU A 57 4.18 10.47 5.02
C GLU A 57 4.20 9.04 4.46
N TYR A 58 5.11 8.74 3.52
CA TYR A 58 5.32 7.35 3.06
C TYR A 58 5.81 6.43 4.18
N THR A 59 6.79 6.84 4.97
CA THR A 59 7.26 6.00 6.09
C THR A 59 6.16 5.73 7.10
N ARG A 60 5.27 6.71 7.37
CA ARG A 60 4.10 6.54 8.23
C ARG A 60 3.12 5.54 7.62
N LEU A 61 2.84 5.65 6.32
CA LEU A 61 1.95 4.77 5.58
C LEU A 61 2.45 3.32 5.63
N TYR A 62 3.70 3.06 5.26
CA TYR A 62 4.29 1.72 5.32
C TYR A 62 4.34 1.17 6.75
N ALA A 63 4.69 2.01 7.74
CA ALA A 63 4.71 1.59 9.15
C ALA A 63 3.31 1.21 9.65
N GLU A 64 2.26 1.90 9.18
CA GLU A 64 0.88 1.54 9.50
C GLU A 64 0.47 0.23 8.83
N SER A 65 0.66 0.11 7.51
CA SER A 65 0.23 -1.05 6.73
C SER A 65 0.95 -2.33 7.12
N TRP A 66 2.27 -2.28 7.33
CA TRP A 66 3.06 -3.45 7.72
C TRP A 66 3.14 -3.66 9.24
N GLY A 67 2.65 -2.68 10.01
CA GLY A 67 2.57 -2.75 11.47
C GLY A 67 1.39 -3.59 11.97
N ASP A 68 0.38 -3.83 11.13
CA ASP A 68 -0.75 -4.71 11.46
C ASP A 68 -0.23 -6.08 11.96
N PRO A 69 -0.74 -6.61 13.09
CA PRO A 69 -0.20 -7.85 13.67
C PRO A 69 -0.22 -9.04 12.72
N GLU A 70 -1.22 -9.16 11.85
CA GLU A 70 -1.35 -10.28 10.92
C GLU A 70 -0.39 -10.12 9.75
N ILE A 71 -0.28 -8.91 9.18
CA ILE A 71 0.68 -8.61 8.10
C ILE A 71 2.11 -8.73 8.60
N ARG A 72 2.42 -8.14 9.76
CA ARG A 72 3.74 -8.23 10.40
C ARG A 72 4.15 -9.67 10.62
N TRP A 73 3.23 -10.50 11.11
CA TRP A 73 3.49 -11.93 11.29
C TRP A 73 3.79 -12.61 9.95
N LEU A 74 2.96 -12.38 8.92
CA LEU A 74 3.12 -12.98 7.61
C LEU A 74 4.48 -12.64 6.99
N LEU A 75 4.84 -11.35 6.94
CA LEU A 75 6.11 -10.87 6.39
C LEU A 75 7.34 -11.34 7.20
N SER A 76 7.17 -11.67 8.49
CA SER A 76 8.25 -12.21 9.33
C SER A 76 8.44 -13.73 9.22
N THR A 77 7.49 -14.45 8.65
CA THR A 77 7.47 -15.93 8.66
C THR A 77 7.51 -16.57 7.28
N VAL A 78 7.20 -15.82 6.23
CA VAL A 78 7.22 -16.27 4.84
C VAL A 78 8.15 -15.35 4.05
N PRO A 79 9.20 -15.87 3.38
CA PRO A 79 10.01 -15.09 2.47
C PRO A 79 9.15 -14.40 1.40
N SER A 80 9.40 -13.13 1.13
CA SER A 80 8.60 -12.34 0.20
C SER A 80 9.44 -11.63 -0.84
N VAL A 81 8.94 -11.58 -2.08
CA VAL A 81 9.41 -10.67 -3.14
C VAL A 81 8.27 -9.76 -3.54
N MET A 82 8.61 -8.51 -3.85
CA MET A 82 7.63 -7.43 -4.03
C MET A 82 8.00 -6.58 -5.25
N ILE A 83 6.99 -6.16 -5.99
CA ILE A 83 7.05 -5.07 -6.96
C ILE A 83 5.92 -4.09 -6.65
N PHE A 84 6.19 -2.80 -6.84
CA PHE A 84 5.21 -1.74 -6.64
C PHE A 84 4.23 -1.67 -7.82
N ASP A 85 3.05 -1.10 -7.59
CA ASP A 85 2.12 -0.66 -8.64
C ASP A 85 1.75 0.82 -8.44
N ASP A 86 0.86 1.35 -9.25
CA ASP A 86 0.49 2.76 -9.25
C ASP A 86 0.00 3.28 -7.88
N HIS A 87 -0.85 2.57 -7.16
CA HIS A 87 -1.34 3.01 -5.84
C HIS A 87 -0.25 3.09 -4.75
N ASP A 88 0.90 2.43 -4.93
CA ASP A 88 2.07 2.67 -4.06
C ASP A 88 2.63 4.10 -4.26
N VAL A 89 2.25 4.80 -5.33
CA VAL A 89 2.58 6.20 -5.63
C VAL A 89 1.33 7.08 -5.56
N ILE A 90 0.37 6.91 -6.47
CA ILE A 90 -0.99 7.46 -6.54
C ILE A 90 -1.74 6.73 -7.67
N ASP A 91 -3.07 6.63 -7.57
CA ASP A 91 -3.95 6.13 -8.63
C ASP A 91 -3.60 6.72 -10.02
N ASP A 92 -3.54 5.88 -11.06
CA ASP A 92 -3.16 6.22 -12.43
C ASP A 92 -1.74 6.82 -12.59
N TRP A 93 -0.82 6.59 -11.64
CA TRP A 93 0.54 7.11 -11.74
C TRP A 93 1.23 6.65 -13.03
N ASN A 94 1.66 7.63 -13.83
CA ASN A 94 2.38 7.41 -15.10
C ASN A 94 1.57 6.68 -16.18
N THR A 95 0.23 6.70 -16.09
CA THR A 95 -0.65 6.24 -17.17
C THR A 95 -0.45 7.12 -18.42
N SER A 96 -0.38 6.47 -19.59
CA SER A 96 -0.15 7.14 -20.88
C SER A 96 -1.33 8.04 -21.28
N ASP A 97 -1.06 9.31 -21.60
CA ASP A 97 -2.04 10.25 -22.15
C ASP A 97 -2.75 9.68 -23.39
N THR A 98 -2.00 9.03 -24.29
CA THR A 98 -2.55 8.42 -25.51
C THR A 98 -3.53 7.31 -25.16
N TRP A 99 -3.17 6.45 -24.20
CA TRP A 99 -4.02 5.35 -23.77
C TRP A 99 -5.31 5.87 -23.11
N LEU A 100 -5.21 6.89 -22.27
CA LEU A 100 -6.38 7.53 -21.64
C LEU A 100 -7.32 8.15 -22.68
N ALA A 101 -6.77 8.81 -23.70
CA ALA A 101 -7.55 9.38 -24.79
C ALA A 101 -8.30 8.29 -25.58
N GLU A 102 -7.65 7.15 -25.84
CA GLU A 102 -8.27 6.00 -26.51
C GLU A 102 -9.41 5.39 -25.69
N MET A 103 -9.20 5.13 -24.40
CA MET A 103 -10.23 4.55 -23.51
C MET A 103 -11.44 5.45 -23.27
N ARG A 104 -11.26 6.78 -23.27
CA ARG A 104 -12.38 7.73 -23.11
C ARG A 104 -13.25 7.88 -24.36
N ALA A 105 -12.76 7.40 -25.51
CA ALA A 105 -13.48 7.47 -26.79
C ALA A 105 -14.37 6.24 -27.05
N THR A 106 -14.26 5.18 -26.23
CA THR A 106 -15.10 3.97 -26.26
C THR A 106 -16.26 4.07 -25.27
#